data_AF-A0A6I9P561-F1
#
_entry.id   AF-A0A6I9P561-F1
#
_cell.length_a   1.000
_cell.length_b   1.000
_cell.length_c   1.000
_cell.angle_alpha   90.00
_cell.angle_beta   90.00
_cell.angle_gamma   90.00
#
_symmetry.space_group_name_H-M   'P 1'
#
loop_
_entity.id
_entity.type
_entity.pdbx_description
1 polymer ?
#
loop_
_entity_poly.entity_id
_entity_poly.type
_entity_poly.pdbx_seq_one_letter_code
_entity_poly.pdbx_strand_id
1 'polypeptide(L)'
;IFHDVAYKAKDRTDLLSGIDEFLDQVTVLPPGEWDPSIRIEPPKSVPSQEKRKLPSAQNGSAHNCDIIKESEHQAGPELQRTGRVFGGLVNDVRRKIPFLWSDVRDAVSLQCVASVLFLYCACMSPVIAFGGLLGEATKGNI
;
A
#
# COMPACT_ATOMS: atom_id res chain seq x y z
N ILE A 1 -2.95 -29.25 5.68
CA ILE A 1 -1.58 -29.77 5.42
C ILE A 1 -0.54 -28.86 6.07
N PHE A 2 -0.12 -27.73 5.47
CA PHE A 2 0.88 -26.85 6.13
C PHE A 2 0.46 -26.34 7.51
N HIS A 3 -0.81 -25.93 7.65
CA HIS A 3 -1.36 -25.48 8.93
C HIS A 3 -1.24 -26.54 10.04
N ASP A 4 -1.55 -27.80 9.74
CA ASP A 4 -1.49 -28.89 10.71
C ASP A 4 -0.05 -29.27 11.08
N VAL A 5 0.87 -29.18 10.11
CA VAL A 5 2.31 -29.43 10.31
C VAL A 5 2.93 -28.31 11.14
N ALA A 6 2.57 -27.04 10.87
CA ALA A 6 3.07 -25.89 11.61
C ALA A 6 2.66 -25.92 13.09
N TYR A 7 1.43 -26.35 13.39
CA TYR A 7 0.94 -26.44 14.78
C TYR A 7 1.46 -27.67 15.55
N LYS A 8 2.02 -28.66 14.85
CA LYS A 8 2.57 -29.89 15.46
C LYS A 8 4.10 -29.96 15.40
N ALA A 9 4.74 -29.01 14.72
CA ALA A 9 6.19 -28.91 14.60
C ALA A 9 6.82 -28.72 15.98
N LYS A 10 7.82 -29.54 16.31
CA LYS A 10 8.56 -29.45 17.58
C LYS A 10 9.88 -28.73 17.39
N ASP A 11 10.45 -28.83 16.19
CA ASP A 11 11.74 -28.23 15.84
C ASP A 11 11.62 -27.38 14.57
N ARG A 12 12.55 -26.43 14.41
CA ARG A 12 12.61 -25.52 13.25
C ARG A 12 12.71 -26.27 11.93
N THR A 13 13.34 -27.44 11.93
CA THR A 13 13.48 -28.31 10.76
C THR A 13 12.13 -28.80 10.25
N ASP A 14 11.20 -29.16 11.14
CA ASP A 14 9.88 -29.66 10.76
C ASP A 14 9.05 -28.58 10.08
N LEU A 15 9.17 -27.34 10.57
CA LEU A 15 8.49 -26.19 9.98
C LEU A 15 9.05 -25.88 8.60
N LEU A 16 10.37 -25.92 8.43
CA LEU A 16 11.01 -25.68 7.13
C LEU A 16 10.61 -26.74 6.11
N SER A 17 10.63 -28.03 6.48
CA SER A 17 10.16 -29.11 5.60
C SER A 17 8.68 -28.96 5.24
N GLY A 18 7.84 -28.51 6.18
CA GLY A 18 6.44 -28.20 5.89
C GLY A 18 6.24 -27.03 4.92
N ILE A 19 7.09 -26.00 5.01
CA ILE A 19 7.06 -24.87 4.06
C ILE A 19 7.50 -25.34 2.67
N ASP A 20 8.58 -26.12 2.58
CA ASP A 20 9.10 -26.61 1.30
C ASP A 20 8.07 -27.50 0.58
N GLU A 21 7.44 -28.45 1.30
CA GLU A 21 6.38 -29.30 0.73
C GLU A 21 5.13 -28.50 0.33
N PHE A 22 4.82 -27.42 1.06
CA PHE A 22 3.73 -26.52 0.69
C PHE A 22 4.05 -25.73 -0.58
N LEU A 23 5.26 -25.20 -0.70
CA LEU A 23 5.68 -24.42 -1.87
C LEU A 23 5.79 -25.29 -3.13
N ASP A 24 6.15 -26.57 -3.00
CA ASP A 24 6.19 -27.51 -4.12
C ASP A 24 4.79 -27.81 -4.70
N GLN A 25 3.75 -27.77 -3.86
CA GLN A 25 2.37 -28.00 -4.27
C GLN A 25 1.66 -26.73 -4.76
N VAL A 26 2.25 -25.54 -4.58
CA VAL A 26 1.66 -24.26 -5.01
C VAL A 26 2.20 -23.89 -6.39
N THR A 27 1.29 -23.74 -7.35
CA THR A 27 1.64 -23.19 -8.67
C THR A 27 1.51 -21.67 -8.68
N VAL A 28 2.57 -20.98 -9.09
CA VAL A 28 2.52 -19.53 -9.35
C VAL A 28 2.16 -19.32 -10.81
N LEU A 29 1.04 -18.65 -11.06
CA LEU A 29 0.65 -18.29 -12.41
C LEU A 29 1.40 -17.03 -12.87
N PRO A 30 2.02 -17.04 -14.06
CA PRO A 30 2.63 -15.84 -14.61
C PRO A 30 1.56 -14.77 -14.90
N PRO A 31 1.93 -13.47 -14.88
CA PRO A 31 1.01 -12.39 -15.19
C PRO A 31 0.56 -12.52 -16.66
N GLY A 32 -0.70 -12.94 -16.87
CA GLY A 32 -1.31 -13.07 -18.21
C GLY A 32 -2.16 -14.33 -18.43
N GLU A 33 -2.02 -15.38 -17.61
CA GLU A 33 -2.74 -16.66 -17.75
C GLU A 33 -3.77 -16.91 -16.64
N TRP A 34 -4.51 -15.88 -16.24
CA TRP A 34 -5.66 -16.07 -15.35
C TRP A 34 -6.90 -16.45 -16.17
N ASP A 35 -7.34 -17.70 -16.08
CA ASP A 35 -8.59 -18.17 -16.70
C ASP A 35 -9.81 -17.58 -15.95
N PRO A 36 -10.65 -16.72 -16.58
CA PRO A 36 -11.84 -16.17 -15.95
C PRO A 36 -12.93 -17.21 -15.66
N SER A 37 -12.80 -18.43 -16.21
CA SER A 37 -13.77 -19.54 -16.10
C SER A 37 -13.75 -20.24 -14.74
N ILE A 38 -12.65 -20.15 -13.98
CA ILE A 38 -12.55 -20.69 -12.60
C ILE A 38 -13.14 -19.74 -11.55
N ARG A 39 -13.90 -18.73 -11.98
CA ARG A 39 -14.63 -17.81 -11.10
C ARG A 39 -15.67 -18.60 -10.30
N ILE A 40 -15.43 -18.73 -9.00
CA ILE A 40 -16.47 -19.16 -8.06
C ILE A 40 -17.55 -18.07 -8.07
N GLU A 41 -18.69 -18.35 -8.71
CA GLU A 41 -19.83 -17.44 -8.69
C GLU A 41 -20.27 -17.21 -7.23
N PRO A 42 -20.57 -15.96 -6.86
CA PRO A 42 -21.09 -15.68 -5.53
C PRO A 42 -22.37 -16.51 -5.29
N PRO A 43 -22.53 -17.11 -4.09
CA PRO A 43 -23.64 -17.99 -3.81
C PRO A 43 -24.99 -17.30 -4.08
N LYS A 44 -25.87 -17.98 -4.81
CA LYS A 44 -27.12 -17.44 -5.38
C LYS A 44 -28.14 -16.92 -4.34
N SER A 45 -27.91 -17.13 -3.05
CA SER A 45 -28.68 -16.53 -1.97
C SER A 45 -27.75 -15.95 -0.91
N VAL A 46 -27.67 -14.62 -0.84
CA VAL A 46 -27.13 -13.93 0.32
C VAL A 46 -28.00 -14.26 1.54
N PRO A 47 -27.45 -14.79 2.64
CA PRO A 47 -28.20 -15.04 3.87
C PRO A 47 -28.91 -13.75 4.35
N SER A 48 -30.13 -13.89 4.89
CA SER A 48 -30.95 -12.75 5.36
C SER A 48 -30.16 -11.80 6.28
N GLN A 49 -30.09 -10.52 5.89
CA GLN A 49 -29.45 -9.44 6.64
C GLN A 49 -30.37 -8.82 7.72
N GLU A 50 -31.44 -9.49 8.12
CA GLU A 50 -32.43 -8.94 9.06
C GLU A 50 -31.83 -8.62 10.44
N LYS A 51 -30.76 -9.31 10.85
CA LYS A 51 -30.03 -8.97 12.09
C LYS A 51 -29.31 -7.61 12.03
N ARG A 52 -29.13 -7.00 10.86
CA ARG A 52 -28.46 -5.70 10.68
C ARG A 52 -29.40 -4.49 10.84
N LYS A 53 -30.71 -4.70 11.03
CA LYS A 53 -31.74 -3.63 11.05
C LYS A 53 -32.37 -3.30 12.41
N LEU A 54 -31.76 -3.70 13.52
CA LEU A 54 -32.25 -3.30 14.85
C LEU A 54 -31.22 -2.41 15.55
N PRO A 55 -31.55 -1.16 15.90
CA PRO A 55 -30.71 -0.34 16.76
C PRO A 55 -30.86 -0.86 18.19
N SER A 56 -29.98 -1.75 18.62
CA SER A 56 -29.94 -2.24 20.00
C SER A 56 -29.33 -1.16 20.90
N ALA A 57 -30.23 -0.42 21.54
CA ALA A 57 -29.95 0.38 22.73
C ALA A 57 -29.40 -0.49 23.88
N GLN A 58 -28.42 0.07 24.58
CA GLN A 58 -28.13 -0.01 26.02
C GLN A 58 -28.23 -1.36 26.79
N ASN A 59 -27.10 -1.65 27.45
CA ASN A 59 -26.90 -2.50 28.65
C ASN A 59 -26.71 -4.02 28.48
N GLY A 60 -25.63 -4.53 29.08
CA GLY A 60 -25.50 -5.94 29.47
C GLY A 60 -24.18 -6.60 29.06
N SER A 61 -23.50 -7.17 30.03
CA SER A 61 -22.17 -7.80 29.99
C SER A 61 -22.00 -9.00 29.06
N ALA A 62 -20.74 -9.20 28.67
CA ALA A 62 -20.09 -10.45 28.23
C ALA A 62 -20.50 -11.05 26.88
N HIS A 63 -19.69 -10.82 25.84
CA HIS A 63 -18.96 -11.89 25.14
C HIS A 63 -17.97 -11.26 24.17
N ASN A 64 -16.74 -11.78 24.17
CA ASN A 64 -15.66 -11.43 23.26
C ASN A 64 -16.07 -11.82 21.83
N CYS A 65 -16.07 -10.87 20.90
CA CYS A 65 -16.09 -11.14 19.46
C CYS A 65 -15.47 -9.93 18.76
N ASP A 66 -14.32 -10.19 18.14
CA ASP A 66 -13.54 -9.27 17.34
C ASP A 66 -14.41 -8.52 16.33
N ILE A 67 -14.57 -7.21 16.58
CA ILE A 67 -15.06 -6.27 15.58
C ILE A 67 -13.90 -6.02 14.62
N ILE A 68 -13.78 -6.88 13.61
CA ILE A 68 -13.23 -6.46 12.32
C ILE A 68 -14.21 -5.41 11.81
N LYS A 69 -13.93 -4.14 12.09
CA LYS A 69 -14.60 -3.02 11.43
C LYS A 69 -14.41 -3.23 9.94
N GLU A 70 -15.50 -3.54 9.25
CA GLU A 70 -15.64 -3.39 7.81
C GLU A 70 -14.96 -2.06 7.44
N SER A 71 -13.86 -2.15 6.70
CA SER A 71 -13.24 -1.01 6.04
C SER A 71 -14.21 -0.54 4.96
N GLU A 72 -15.24 0.18 5.39
CA GLU A 72 -15.87 1.20 4.57
C GLU A 72 -14.74 2.02 3.96
N HIS A 73 -14.84 2.24 2.66
CA HIS A 73 -14.04 3.20 1.90
C HIS A 73 -14.33 4.62 2.43
N GLN A 74 -14.02 4.91 3.70
CA GLN A 74 -13.83 6.26 4.17
C GLN A 74 -12.58 6.74 3.48
N ALA A 75 -12.75 7.55 2.44
CA ALA A 75 -11.70 8.43 1.97
C ALA A 75 -11.04 9.04 3.22
N GLY A 76 -9.74 8.78 3.41
CA GLY A 76 -9.05 9.14 4.64
C GLY A 76 -9.27 10.63 4.99
N PRO A 77 -9.04 11.02 6.25
CA PRO A 77 -9.22 12.41 6.70
C PRO A 77 -8.47 13.45 5.83
N GLU A 78 -7.49 12.99 5.06
CA GLU A 78 -6.78 13.65 3.96
C GLU A 78 -7.68 14.33 2.90
N LEU A 79 -8.84 13.74 2.57
CA LEU A 79 -9.74 14.22 1.50
C LEU A 79 -10.92 15.06 2.02
N GLN A 80 -10.97 15.37 3.31
CA GLN A 80 -12.04 16.20 3.87
C GLN A 80 -11.93 17.64 3.37
N ARG A 81 -13.05 18.18 2.87
CA ARG A 81 -13.13 19.56 2.36
C ARG A 81 -12.81 20.54 3.49
N THR A 82 -11.64 21.18 3.41
CA THR A 82 -11.10 22.08 4.46
C THR A 82 -11.76 23.46 4.51
N GLY A 83 -12.67 23.79 3.59
CA GLY A 83 -13.47 25.03 3.60
C GLY A 83 -12.68 26.33 3.40
N ARG A 84 -11.36 26.26 3.19
CA ARG A 84 -10.44 27.39 3.04
C ARG A 84 -9.62 27.21 1.76
N VAL A 85 -9.34 28.30 1.04
CA VAL A 85 -8.45 28.25 -0.14
C VAL A 85 -7.08 27.70 0.32
N PHE A 86 -6.59 26.66 -0.36
CA PHE A 86 -5.36 25.91 -0.01
C PHE A 86 -5.33 25.24 1.37
N GLY A 87 -6.47 25.04 2.05
CA GLY A 87 -6.51 24.40 3.37
C GLY A 87 -5.91 22.98 3.40
N GLY A 88 -6.11 22.21 2.33
CA GLY A 88 -5.48 20.89 2.15
C GLY A 88 -3.95 20.98 2.09
N LEU A 89 -3.41 21.90 1.28
CA LEU A 89 -1.96 22.14 1.17
C LEU A 89 -1.35 22.55 2.52
N VAL A 90 -2.02 23.41 3.28
CA VAL A 90 -1.55 23.82 4.62
C VAL A 90 -1.49 22.62 5.57
N ASN A 91 -2.49 21.74 5.53
CA ASN A 91 -2.50 20.53 6.35
C ASN A 91 -1.43 19.54 5.90
N ASP A 92 -1.16 19.41 4.60
CA ASP A 92 -0.09 18.55 4.08
C ASP A 92 1.29 19.05 4.50
N VAL A 93 1.52 20.36 4.39
CA VAL A 93 2.77 21.01 4.81
C VAL A 93 2.98 20.84 6.31
N ARG A 94 1.97 21.11 7.14
CA ARG A 94 2.06 20.92 8.60
C ARG A 94 2.42 19.49 8.99
N ARG A 95 1.93 18.50 8.25
CA ARG A 95 2.23 17.08 8.50
C ARG A 95 3.64 16.69 8.02
N LYS A 96 4.14 17.28 6.94
CA LYS A 96 5.46 16.98 6.36
C LYS A 96 6.62 17.73 7.01
N ILE A 97 6.41 18.94 7.55
CA ILE A 97 7.46 19.76 8.19
C ILE A 97 8.32 19.01 9.22
N PRO A 98 7.77 18.24 10.19
CA PRO A 98 8.61 17.58 11.19
C PRO A 98 9.55 16.53 10.59
N PHE A 99 9.13 15.86 9.50
CA PHE A 99 9.95 14.86 8.83
C PHE A 99 11.09 15.49 8.02
N LEU A 100 10.88 16.68 7.46
CA LEU A 100 11.88 17.38 6.65
C LEU A 100 13.20 17.59 7.40
N TRP A 101 13.15 17.82 8.72
CA TRP A 101 14.37 17.98 9.51
C TRP A 101 15.14 16.67 9.68
N SER A 102 14.43 15.53 9.76
CA SER A 102 15.07 14.21 9.74
C SER A 102 15.69 13.96 8.37
N ASP A 103 14.95 14.20 7.30
CA ASP A 103 15.41 13.99 5.92
C ASP A 103 16.71 14.76 5.63
N VAL A 104 16.84 16.00 6.10
CA VAL A 104 18.07 16.80 5.94
C VAL A 104 19.26 16.17 6.67
N ARG A 105 19.06 15.60 7.86
CA ARG A 105 20.14 14.90 8.57
C ARG A 105 20.52 13.60 7.86
N ASP A 106 19.52 12.84 7.41
CA ASP A 106 19.72 11.55 6.74
C ASP A 106 20.36 11.71 5.35
N ALA A 107 20.14 12.86 4.70
CA ALA A 107 20.74 13.21 3.41
C ALA A 107 22.28 13.37 3.45
N VAL A 108 22.88 13.55 4.63
CA VAL A 108 24.34 13.67 4.78
C VAL A 108 25.04 12.30 4.78
N SER A 109 24.29 11.20 4.77
CA SER A 109 24.87 9.86 4.63
C SER A 109 25.60 9.69 3.28
N LEU A 110 26.75 9.02 3.30
CA LEU A 110 27.58 8.83 2.09
C LEU A 110 26.83 8.10 0.97
N GLN A 111 25.92 7.19 1.33
CA GLN A 111 25.05 6.50 0.39
C GLN A 111 24.06 7.45 -0.31
N CYS A 112 23.47 8.40 0.42
CA CYS A 112 22.58 9.40 -0.17
C CYS A 112 23.34 10.31 -1.15
N VAL A 113 24.55 10.75 -0.78
CA VAL A 113 25.41 11.57 -1.66
C VAL A 113 25.73 10.83 -2.96
N ALA A 114 26.05 9.53 -2.88
CA ALA A 114 26.27 8.71 -4.07
C ALA A 114 25.02 8.63 -4.97
N SER A 115 23.83 8.46 -4.38
CA SER A 115 22.57 8.49 -5.13
C SER A 115 22.29 9.84 -5.79
N VAL A 116 22.61 10.96 -5.12
CA VAL A 116 22.47 12.32 -5.69
C VAL A 116 23.36 12.48 -6.93
N LEU A 117 24.64 12.08 -6.83
CA LEU A 117 25.57 12.16 -7.96
C LEU A 117 25.13 11.26 -9.12
N PHE A 118 24.64 10.06 -8.82
CA PHE A 118 24.10 9.15 -9.84
C PHE A 118 22.88 9.75 -10.55
N LEU A 119 21.89 10.26 -9.78
CA LEU A 119 20.69 10.88 -10.33
C LEU A 119 21.04 12.13 -11.16
N TYR A 120 22.02 12.93 -10.73
CA TYR A 120 22.49 14.08 -11.49
C TYR A 120 22.99 13.67 -12.88
N CYS A 121 23.89 12.68 -12.95
CA CYS A 121 24.39 12.18 -14.23
C CYS A 121 23.28 11.52 -15.07
N ALA A 122 22.37 10.78 -14.44
CA ALA A 122 21.24 10.15 -15.12
C ALA A 122 20.29 11.18 -15.76
N CYS A 123 20.06 12.31 -15.08
CA CYS A 123 19.17 13.36 -15.54
C CYS A 123 19.85 14.35 -16.50
N MET A 124 21.19 14.41 -16.55
CA MET A 124 21.90 15.37 -17.40
C MET A 124 21.58 15.25 -18.88
N SER A 125 21.60 14.03 -19.42
CA SER A 125 21.36 13.81 -20.86
C SER A 125 19.94 14.21 -21.28
N PRO A 126 18.86 13.78 -20.59
CA PRO A 126 17.51 14.25 -20.89
C PRO A 126 17.34 15.76 -20.74
N VAL A 127 17.91 16.37 -19.71
CA VAL A 127 17.81 17.82 -19.48
C VAL A 127 18.48 18.61 -20.61
N ILE A 128 19.68 18.20 -21.05
CA ILE A 128 20.38 18.85 -22.16
C ILE A 128 19.63 18.65 -23.47
N ALA A 129 19.19 17.42 -23.75
CA ALA A 129 18.49 17.09 -24.98
C ALA A 129 17.16 17.86 -25.11
N PHE A 130 16.30 17.79 -24.10
CA PHE A 130 15.03 18.51 -24.11
C PHE A 130 15.21 20.02 -23.98
N GLY A 131 16.20 20.47 -23.21
CA GLY A 131 16.54 21.89 -23.09
C GLY A 131 16.95 22.50 -24.43
N GLY A 132 17.78 21.81 -25.22
CA GLY A 132 18.17 22.26 -26.55
C GLY A 132 16.99 22.34 -27.53
N LEU A 133 16.15 21.30 -27.57
CA LEU A 133 14.95 21.28 -28.40
C LEU A 133 13.95 22.38 -28.04
N LEU A 134 13.72 22.58 -26.74
CA LEU A 134 12.84 23.65 -26.26
C LEU A 134 13.44 25.03 -26.56
N GLY A 135 14.76 25.19 -26.46
CA GLY A 135 15.46 26.44 -26.78
C GLY A 135 15.32 26.81 -28.25
N GLU A 136 15.43 25.83 -29.14
CA GLU A 136 15.19 26.01 -30.58
C GLU A 136 13.72 26.34 -30.86
N ALA A 137 12.79 25.55 -30.29
CA ALA A 137 11.35 25.73 -30.50
C ALA A 137 10.83 27.10 -30.01
N THR A 138 11.42 27.61 -28.92
CA THR A 138 11.05 28.91 -28.34
C THR A 138 11.89 30.07 -28.87
N LYS A 139 12.81 29.82 -29.81
CA LYS A 139 13.74 30.83 -30.36
C LYS A 139 14.54 31.55 -29.26
N GLY A 140 14.87 30.84 -28.18
CA GLY A 140 15.61 31.37 -27.05
C GLY A 140 14.79 32.14 -26.00
N ASN A 141 13.45 32.01 -25.99
CA ASN A 141 12.58 32.65 -24.98
C ASN A 141 12.26 31.74 -23.77
N ILE A 142 13.19 30.88 -23.36
CA ILE A 142 13.10 30.02 -22.17
C ILE A 142 14.37 30.04 -21.35
#